data_AF-A0A396P9A8-F1
#
_entry.id   AF-A0A396P9A8-F1
#
_cell.length_a   1.000
_cell.length_b   1.000
_cell.length_c   1.000
_cell.angle_alpha   90.00
_cell.angle_beta   90.00
_cell.angle_gamma   90.00
#
_symmetry.space_group_name_H-M   'P 1'
#
loop_
_entity.id
_entity.type
_entity.pdbx_description
1 polymer ?
#
loop_
_entity_poly.entity_id
_entity_poly.type
_entity_poly.pdbx_seq_one_letter_code
_entity_poly.pdbx_strand_id
1 'polypeptide(L)'
;MKLTFTEEQIANELHKIYLEEDDLLMEGEFVTGEGKNYIITGVATIEGERYHEFEIEFELTEEPAEETLEAIMQTDWEWYDFLC
;
A
#
# COMPACT_ATOMS: atom_id res chain seq x y z
N MET A 1 -5.53 -10.20 -8.13
CA MET A 1 -4.87 -11.11 -7.15
C MET A 1 -5.02 -10.53 -5.73
N LYS A 2 -4.86 -11.32 -4.63
CA LYS A 2 -4.77 -10.81 -3.24
C LYS A 2 -3.47 -11.28 -2.59
N LEU A 3 -2.68 -10.35 -2.05
CA LEU A 3 -1.39 -10.58 -1.41
C LEU A 3 -1.43 -10.01 0.01
N THR A 4 -1.24 -10.85 1.03
CA THR A 4 -1.26 -10.44 2.44
C THR A 4 0.17 -10.27 2.95
N PHE A 5 0.42 -9.20 3.70
CA PHE A 5 1.72 -8.99 4.33
C PHE A 5 1.99 -10.09 5.36
N THR A 6 3.15 -10.74 5.23
CA THR A 6 3.64 -11.75 6.18
C THR A 6 4.22 -11.09 7.42
N GLU A 7 4.34 -11.84 8.52
CA GLU A 7 4.98 -11.35 9.75
C GLU A 7 6.42 -10.85 9.50
N GLU A 8 7.16 -11.48 8.59
CA GLU A 8 8.51 -11.07 8.21
C GLU A 8 8.51 -9.73 7.46
N GLN A 9 7.60 -9.53 6.51
CA GLN A 9 7.45 -8.27 5.79
C GLN A 9 7.00 -7.13 6.72
N ILE A 10 6.12 -7.43 7.68
CA ILE A 10 5.70 -6.48 8.71
C ILE A 10 6.88 -6.09 9.61
N ALA A 11 7.69 -7.06 10.03
CA ALA A 11 8.89 -6.82 10.84
C ALA A 11 9.95 -5.98 10.11
N ASN A 12 10.03 -6.11 8.79
CA ASN A 12 10.88 -5.28 7.92
C ASN A 12 10.22 -3.96 7.51
N GLU A 13 9.04 -3.64 8.08
CA GLU A 13 8.29 -2.39 7.83
C GLU A 13 7.84 -2.19 6.37
N LEU A 14 7.83 -3.25 5.54
CA LEU A 14 7.39 -3.18 4.13
C LEU A 14 5.94 -2.72 3.97
N HIS A 15 5.10 -3.06 4.95
CA HIS A 15 3.70 -2.68 4.98
C HIS A 15 3.45 -1.18 5.28
N LYS A 16 4.49 -0.42 5.65
CA LYS A 16 4.34 1.00 5.98
C LYS A 16 4.50 1.87 4.73
N ILE A 17 3.50 2.70 4.46
CA ILE A 17 3.56 3.73 3.40
C ILE A 17 3.41 5.08 4.06
N TYR A 18 4.27 6.02 3.69
CA TYR A 18 4.17 7.39 4.14
C TYR A 18 3.87 8.29 2.95
N LEU A 19 2.71 8.93 2.97
CA LEU A 19 2.30 9.92 1.97
C LEU A 19 2.51 11.31 2.56
N GLU A 20 3.66 11.91 2.24
CA GLU A 20 4.09 13.18 2.85
C GLU A 20 3.12 14.33 2.55
N GLU A 21 2.49 14.32 1.36
CA GLU A 21 1.58 15.38 0.93
C GLU A 21 0.29 15.42 1.76
N ASP A 22 -0.13 14.26 2.29
CA ASP A 22 -1.38 14.08 3.04
C ASP A 22 -1.16 13.91 4.56
N ASP A 23 0.09 13.99 5.04
CA ASP A 23 0.49 13.64 6.42
C ASP A 23 -0.11 12.29 6.89
N LEU A 24 -0.07 11.31 5.98
CA LEU A 24 -0.71 10.01 6.17
C LEU A 24 0.36 8.92 6.32
N LEU A 25 0.26 8.17 7.42
CA LEU A 25 0.99 6.92 7.62
C LEU A 25 0.02 5.74 7.50
N MET A 26 0.23 4.91 6.49
CA MET A 26 -0.56 3.70 6.25
C MET A 26 0.19 2.46 6.73
N GLU A 27 -0.47 1.63 7.53
CA GLU A 27 -0.05 0.28 7.90
C GLU A 27 -0.90 -0.73 7.09
N GLY A 28 -0.36 -1.23 5.99
CA GLY A 28 -1.05 -2.15 5.08
C GLY A 28 -1.26 -3.56 5.67
N GLU A 29 -2.42 -4.14 5.44
CA GLU A 29 -2.76 -5.53 5.80
C GLU A 29 -2.67 -6.46 4.58
N PHE A 30 -3.20 -6.01 3.44
CA PHE A 30 -3.11 -6.73 2.19
C PHE A 30 -3.23 -5.80 0.99
N VAL A 31 -2.72 -6.26 -0.15
CA VAL A 31 -2.84 -5.60 -1.45
C VAL A 31 -3.67 -6.48 -2.37
N THR A 32 -4.58 -5.87 -3.12
CA THR A 32 -5.31 -6.53 -4.20
C THR A 32 -5.11 -5.79 -5.51
N GLY A 33 -5.03 -6.50 -6.63
CA GLY A 33 -4.77 -5.88 -7.92
C GLY A 33 -4.04 -6.80 -8.89
N GLU A 34 -3.67 -6.25 -10.04
CA GLU A 34 -2.89 -6.92 -11.09
C GLU A 34 -2.24 -5.90 -12.05
N GLY A 35 -1.14 -6.31 -12.68
CA GLY A 35 -0.40 -5.46 -13.61
C GLY A 35 0.17 -4.23 -12.91
N LYS A 36 -0.36 -3.03 -13.22
CA LYS A 36 0.06 -1.77 -12.59
C LYS A 36 -0.91 -1.24 -11.55
N ASN A 37 -2.12 -1.78 -11.48
CA ASN A 37 -3.21 -1.19 -10.69
C ASN A 37 -3.46 -2.05 -9.44
N TYR A 38 -3.33 -1.41 -8.29
CA TYR A 38 -3.43 -2.07 -7.00
C TYR A 38 -4.22 -1.23 -5.99
N ILE A 39 -4.79 -1.91 -5.01
CA ILE A 39 -5.47 -1.33 -3.85
C ILE A 39 -4.81 -1.92 -2.62
N ILE A 40 -4.30 -1.06 -1.75
CA ILE A 40 -3.82 -1.45 -0.42
C ILE A 40 -4.88 -1.16 0.63
N THR A 41 -5.23 -2.16 1.42
CA THR A 41 -6.19 -2.06 2.53
C THR A 41 -5.45 -2.22 3.85
N GLY A 42 -5.80 -1.44 4.86
CA GLY A 42 -5.17 -1.49 6.17
C GLY A 42 -5.60 -0.39 7.13
N VAL A 43 -4.67 0.11 7.94
CA VAL A 43 -4.94 1.15 8.95
C VAL A 43 -4.16 2.41 8.63
N ALA A 44 -4.85 3.51 8.36
CA ALA A 44 -4.24 4.82 8.15
C ALA A 44 -4.20 5.61 9.46
N THR A 45 -3.12 6.35 9.68
CA THR A 45 -2.99 7.34 10.74
C THR A 45 -2.85 8.72 10.10
N ILE A 46 -3.81 9.62 10.34
CA ILE A 46 -3.87 10.97 9.78
C ILE A 46 -4.07 11.94 10.95
N GLU A 47 -3.19 12.93 11.10
CA GLU A 47 -3.22 13.89 12.23
C GLU A 47 -3.32 13.23 13.63
N GLY A 48 -2.85 11.99 13.77
CA GLY A 48 -2.92 11.20 15.00
C GLY A 48 -4.22 10.41 15.21
N GLU A 49 -5.20 10.51 14.31
CA GLU A 49 -6.40 9.66 14.29
C GLU A 49 -6.15 8.39 13.47
N ARG A 50 -6.64 7.23 13.96
CA ARG A 50 -6.50 5.94 13.28
C ARG A 50 -7.80 5.54 12.59
N TYR A 51 -7.73 5.26 11.29
CA TYR A 51 -8.83 4.80 10.45
C TYR A 51 -8.59 3.34 10.06
N HIS A 52 -9.51 2.46 10.43
CA HIS A 52 -9.47 1.04 10.07
C HIS A 52 -10.14 0.80 8.73
N GLU A 53 -9.74 -0.27 8.05
CA GLU A 53 -10.28 -0.63 6.73
C GLU A 53 -10.09 0.50 5.70
N PHE A 54 -9.03 1.28 5.85
CA PHE A 54 -8.69 2.36 4.94
C PHE A 54 -8.13 1.76 3.64
N GLU A 55 -8.55 2.30 2.51
CA GLU A 55 -8.20 1.78 1.19
C GLU A 55 -7.58 2.88 0.32
N ILE A 56 -6.44 2.57 -0.30
CA ILE A 56 -5.75 3.45 -1.23
C ILE A 56 -5.60 2.69 -2.55
N GLU A 57 -6.20 3.22 -3.61
CA GLU A 57 -5.92 2.79 -4.97
C GLU A 57 -4.65 3.49 -5.47
N PHE A 58 -3.77 2.76 -6.11
CA PHE A 58 -2.54 3.30 -6.69
C PHE A 58 -2.19 2.61 -8.00
N GLU A 59 -1.61 3.39 -8.91
CA GLU A 59 -1.01 2.87 -10.14
C GLU A 59 0.51 2.94 -10.06
N LEU A 60 1.17 1.85 -10.41
CA LEU A 60 2.62 1.79 -10.54
C LEU A 60 3.09 2.44 -11.84
N THR A 61 4.21 3.14 -11.78
CA THR A 61 4.91 3.71 -12.95
C THR A 61 5.23 2.64 -14.01
N GLU A 62 5.62 1.44 -13.57
CA GLU A 62 5.89 0.28 -14.41
C GLU A 62 5.26 -1.01 -13.85
N GLU A 63 5.19 -2.06 -14.69
CA GLU A 63 4.73 -3.36 -14.20
C GLU A 63 5.79 -3.93 -13.25
N PRO A 64 5.39 -4.49 -12.10
CA PRO A 64 6.36 -5.01 -11.15
C PRO A 64 7.06 -6.23 -11.76
N ALA A 65 8.35 -6.36 -11.48
CA ALA A 65 9.16 -7.46 -12.02
C ALA A 65 8.59 -8.86 -11.65
N GLU A 66 7.93 -8.94 -10.49
CA GLU A 66 7.23 -10.12 -10.01
C GLU A 66 5.91 -9.71 -9.34
N GLU A 67 4.90 -10.59 -9.32
CA GLU A 67 3.65 -10.36 -8.60
C GLU A 67 3.80 -10.64 -7.09
N THR A 68 4.73 -9.94 -6.44
CA THR A 68 5.04 -10.04 -5.01
C THR A 68 4.88 -8.68 -4.33
N LEU A 69 4.60 -8.68 -3.02
CA LEU A 69 4.46 -7.42 -2.26
C LEU A 69 5.76 -6.62 -2.29
N GLU A 70 6.91 -7.29 -2.22
CA GLU A 70 8.22 -6.65 -2.31
C GLU A 70 8.40 -5.89 -3.62
N ALA A 71 8.10 -6.51 -4.75
CA ALA A 71 8.24 -5.88 -6.06
C ALA A 71 7.23 -4.73 -6.24
N ILE A 72 5.99 -4.92 -5.81
CA ILE A 72 4.94 -3.90 -5.88
C ILE A 72 5.31 -2.68 -5.05
N MET A 73 5.71 -2.89 -3.79
CA MET A 73 6.00 -1.79 -2.84
C MET A 73 7.35 -1.10 -3.12
N GLN A 74 8.26 -1.72 -3.89
CA GLN A 74 9.50 -1.10 -4.36
C GLN A 74 9.33 -0.29 -5.65
N THR A 75 8.19 -0.45 -6.34
CA THR A 75 7.91 0.27 -7.58
C THR A 75 7.24 1.59 -7.25
N ASP A 76 7.73 2.67 -7.84
CA ASP A 76 7.17 4.02 -7.62
C ASP A 76 5.73 4.11 -8.12
N TRP A 77 4.92 4.88 -7.42
CA TRP A 77 3.52 5.14 -7.76
C TRP A 77 3.45 6.32 -8.73
N GLU A 78 2.75 6.15 -9.84
CA GLU A 78 2.43 7.22 -10.79
C GLU A 78 1.35 8.15 -10.21
N TRP A 79 0.32 7.56 -9.58
CA TRP A 79 -0.73 8.27 -8.86
C TRP A 79 -1.36 7.36 -7.80
N TYR A 80 -2.09 7.97 -6.86
CA TYR A 80 -2.92 7.29 -5.89
C TYR A 80 -4.22 8.08 -5.63
N ASP A 81 -5.25 7.40 -5.13
CA ASP A 81 -6.50 7.98 -4.67
C ASP A 81 -7.05 7.22 -3.45
N PHE A 82 -7.82 7.91 -2.61
CA PHE A 82 -8.42 7.35 -1.41
C PHE A 82 -9.81 6.79 -1.72
N LEU A 83 -10.00 5.49 -1.47
CA LEU A 83 -11.31 4.85 -1.58
C LEU A 83 -12.03 4.99 -0.24
N CYS A 84 -12.94 5.97 -0.16
CA CYS A 84 -13.66 6.36 1.07
C CYS A 84 -15.03 5.67 1.20
#